data_AF-A0A7R9GI47-F1
#
_entry.id   AF-A0A7R9GI47-F1
#
_cell.length_a   1.000
_cell.length_b   1.000
_cell.length_c   1.000
_cell.angle_alpha   90.00
_cell.angle_beta   90.00
_cell.angle_gamma   90.00
#
_symmetry.space_group_name_H-M   'P 1'
#
loop_
_entity.id
_entity.type
_entity.pdbx_description
1 polymer ?
#
loop_
_entity_poly.entity_id
_entity_poly.type
_entity_poly.pdbx_seq_one_letter_code
_entity_poly.pdbx_strand_id
1 'polypeptide(L)'
;MGVEDECCVTSELVCESETTVGKADGLVKSTFSFEFPRGFDENHVLRLKEGPQRGIDEDGDPIIDRKHPQTFTLKIEHRTTTTLSLVGEQVWRGALLLCDYILANPKEFSGKNVLEMGAGTGISSVVASFLSANVICTDVNRGEILDLCRENLKRNELFTKPGCHVEVCPLDWMDIASWRDNEAFKSCDVIIAADGKFVSIWVYSS
;
A
#
# COMPACT_ATOMS: atom_id res chain seq x y z
N MET A 1 34.89 19.74 -17.04
CA MET A 1 34.05 18.56 -16.70
C MET A 1 33.34 18.92 -15.41
N GLY A 2 32.12 19.42 -15.52
CA GLY A 2 31.30 19.72 -14.34
C GLY A 2 30.81 18.41 -13.77
N VAL A 3 31.06 18.16 -12.49
CA VAL A 3 30.31 17.19 -11.73
C VAL A 3 28.92 17.81 -11.60
N GLU A 4 27.94 17.32 -12.35
CA GLU A 4 26.55 17.64 -12.06
C GLU A 4 26.29 17.12 -10.64
N ASP A 5 26.02 18.02 -9.70
CA ASP A 5 25.53 17.64 -8.38
C ASP A 5 24.19 16.91 -8.61
N GLU A 6 24.22 15.57 -8.61
CA GLU A 6 23.00 14.78 -8.64
C GLU A 6 22.16 15.16 -7.42
N CYS A 7 20.99 15.73 -7.66
CA CYS A 7 20.10 16.14 -6.60
C CYS A 7 19.59 14.90 -5.85
N CYS A 8 20.05 14.73 -4.61
CA CYS A 8 19.60 13.68 -3.71
C CYS A 8 18.35 14.12 -2.94
N VAL A 9 17.42 13.18 -2.76
CA VAL A 9 16.19 13.33 -1.99
C VAL A 9 16.27 12.40 -0.79
N THR A 10 16.03 12.90 0.41
CA THR A 10 16.04 12.12 1.66
C THR A 10 14.62 12.01 2.23
N SER A 11 14.22 10.82 2.67
CA SER A 11 12.91 10.58 3.27
C SER A 11 12.76 11.33 4.60
N GLU A 12 11.61 11.96 4.81
CA GLU A 12 11.25 12.64 6.06
C GLU A 12 10.63 11.69 7.11
N LEU A 13 10.55 10.39 6.83
CA LEU A 13 9.91 9.42 7.72
C LEU A 13 10.80 9.06 8.91
N VAL A 14 10.33 9.36 10.13
CA VAL A 14 10.90 8.82 11.36
C VAL A 14 10.17 7.52 11.69
N CYS A 15 10.87 6.39 11.56
CA CYS A 15 10.32 5.06 11.79
C CYS A 15 11.04 4.41 13.00
N GLU A 16 10.33 3.66 13.84
CA GLU A 16 10.94 2.84 14.89
C GLU A 16 11.62 1.64 14.22
N SER A 17 12.85 1.86 13.77
CA SER A 17 13.60 0.91 12.96
C SER A 17 14.34 -0.11 13.82
N GLU A 18 14.18 -1.41 13.52
CA GLU A 18 15.29 -2.35 13.66
C GLU A 18 16.24 -2.10 12.48
N THR A 19 17.15 -1.14 12.64
CA THR A 19 18.17 -0.85 11.62
C THR A 19 19.14 -2.02 11.54
N THR A 20 18.84 -3.03 10.73
CA THR A 20 19.89 -3.90 10.21
C THR A 20 20.64 -3.07 9.18
N VAL A 21 21.79 -2.53 9.58
CA VAL A 21 22.67 -1.71 8.74
C VAL A 21 23.00 -2.48 7.46
N GLY A 22 22.30 -2.14 6.37
CA GLY A 22 22.47 -2.72 5.05
C GLY A 22 23.22 -1.74 4.16
N LYS A 23 24.52 -2.01 3.94
CA LYS A 23 25.43 -1.44 2.93
C LYS A 23 25.49 0.12 2.84
N ALA A 24 26.49 0.61 2.12
CA ALA A 24 26.83 2.04 2.01
C ALA A 24 25.83 2.86 1.16
N ASP A 25 24.71 2.26 0.73
CA ASP A 25 23.77 2.73 -0.30
C ASP A 25 22.39 3.14 0.26
N GLY A 26 22.24 3.23 1.58
CA GLY A 26 21.05 3.78 2.23
C GLY A 26 19.81 2.88 2.25
N LEU A 27 19.95 1.60 1.90
CA LEU A 27 18.88 0.59 1.96
C LEU A 27 18.61 0.18 3.41
N VAL A 28 17.34 0.23 3.81
CA VAL A 28 16.90 -0.10 5.16
C VAL A 28 15.63 -0.96 5.12
N LYS A 29 15.41 -1.69 6.21
CA LYS A 29 14.13 -2.37 6.47
C LYS A 29 13.45 -1.64 7.61
N SER A 30 12.21 -1.23 7.39
CA SER A 30 11.41 -0.50 8.35
C SER A 30 10.08 -1.20 8.56
N THR A 31 9.46 -0.86 9.68
CA THR A 31 8.31 -1.55 10.22
C THR A 31 7.18 -0.53 10.38
N PHE A 32 6.07 -0.76 9.68
CA PHE A 32 4.93 0.16 9.68
C PHE A 32 3.71 -0.52 10.29
N SER A 33 3.19 0.05 11.38
CA SER A 33 2.04 -0.52 12.10
C SER A 33 0.76 0.18 11.72
N PHE A 34 -0.29 -0.60 11.48
CA PHE A 34 -1.62 -0.15 11.08
C PHE A 34 -2.68 -0.84 11.95
N GLU A 35 -3.87 -0.25 12.00
CA GLU A 35 -5.03 -0.86 12.66
C GLU A 35 -5.88 -1.63 11.64
N PHE A 36 -6.31 -2.84 12.01
CA PHE A 36 -7.28 -3.57 11.21
C PHE A 36 -8.65 -2.86 11.23
N PRO A 37 -9.40 -2.89 10.12
CA PRO A 37 -10.76 -2.38 10.11
C PRO A 37 -11.63 -3.21 11.05
N ARG A 38 -12.65 -2.58 11.65
CA ARG A 38 -13.56 -3.29 12.56
C ARG A 38 -14.24 -4.45 11.83
N GLY A 39 -14.14 -5.66 12.39
CA GLY A 39 -14.74 -6.87 11.82
C GLY A 39 -13.79 -7.74 11.00
N PHE A 40 -12.51 -7.35 10.86
CA PHE A 40 -11.45 -8.27 10.46
C PHE A 40 -11.11 -9.20 11.63
N ASP A 41 -11.00 -10.49 11.33
CA ASP A 41 -10.29 -11.43 12.19
C ASP A 41 -8.89 -11.72 11.61
N GLU A 42 -8.02 -12.28 12.45
CA GLU A 42 -6.65 -12.71 12.13
C GLU A 42 -6.56 -13.69 10.93
N ASN A 43 -7.69 -14.22 10.47
CA ASN A 43 -7.76 -15.11 9.31
C ASN A 43 -8.08 -14.36 8.01
N HIS A 44 -8.01 -13.02 8.01
CA HIS A 44 -8.22 -12.17 6.84
C HIS A 44 -9.62 -12.32 6.20
N VAL A 45 -10.58 -12.88 6.95
CA VAL A 45 -11.95 -13.02 6.46
C VAL A 45 -12.70 -11.77 6.85
N LEU A 46 -12.98 -10.91 5.86
CA LEU A 46 -14.03 -9.91 5.93
C LEU A 46 -15.37 -10.60 6.22
N ARG A 47 -15.68 -10.82 7.50
CA ARG A 47 -17.07 -10.89 7.92
C ARG A 47 -17.50 -9.44 8.07
N LEU A 48 -18.00 -8.86 6.98
CA LEU A 48 -18.88 -7.69 7.05
C LEU A 48 -20.10 -8.10 7.88
N LYS A 49 -19.94 -8.15 9.21
CA LYS A 49 -21.08 -8.19 10.10
C LYS A 49 -21.79 -6.87 9.83
N GLU A 50 -23.04 -6.95 9.39
CA GLU A 50 -23.98 -5.86 9.65
C GLU A 50 -23.72 -5.41 11.09
N GLY A 51 -23.44 -4.12 11.28
CA GLY A 51 -22.92 -3.61 12.55
C GLY A 51 -23.73 -4.17 13.72
N PRO A 52 -23.10 -4.49 14.85
CA PRO A 52 -23.80 -5.16 15.95
C PRO A 52 -25.09 -4.38 16.25
N GLN A 53 -26.23 -5.07 16.31
CA GLN A 53 -27.42 -4.51 16.94
C GLN A 53 -26.97 -4.14 18.36
N ARG A 54 -26.75 -2.84 18.57
CA ARG A 54 -26.19 -2.32 19.81
C ARG A 54 -27.21 -2.59 20.90
N GLY A 55 -26.90 -3.53 21.79
CA GLY A 55 -27.60 -3.63 23.06
C GLY A 55 -27.42 -2.32 23.81
N ILE A 56 -28.47 -1.90 24.49
CA ILE A 56 -28.46 -0.80 25.44
C ILE A 56 -28.31 -1.47 26.81
N ASP A 57 -27.43 -0.96 27.67
CA ASP A 57 -27.34 -1.46 29.04
C ASP A 57 -28.52 -0.99 29.90
N GLU A 58 -28.50 -1.34 31.18
CA GLU A 58 -29.56 -0.98 32.14
C GLU A 58 -29.67 0.54 32.35
N ASP A 59 -28.63 1.30 32.03
CA ASP A 59 -28.53 2.75 32.21
C ASP A 59 -28.89 3.54 30.95
N GLY A 60 -29.17 2.85 29.83
CA GLY A 60 -29.52 3.51 28.57
C GLY A 60 -28.30 3.80 27.67
N ASP A 61 -27.11 3.35 28.06
CA ASP A 61 -25.88 3.58 27.31
C ASP A 61 -25.66 2.51 26.23
N PRO A 62 -25.08 2.88 25.07
CA PRO A 62 -24.71 1.90 24.07
C PRO A 62 -23.61 0.97 24.61
N ILE A 63 -23.87 -0.34 24.63
CA ILE A 63 -22.84 -1.32 24.97
C ILE A 63 -21.76 -1.30 23.88
N ILE A 64 -20.57 -0.79 24.22
CA ILE A 64 -19.40 -0.79 23.34
C ILE A 64 -18.55 -2.01 23.68
N ASP A 65 -18.42 -2.95 22.74
CA ASP A 65 -17.42 -4.03 22.84
C ASP A 65 -16.02 -3.39 22.71
N ARG A 66 -15.36 -3.17 23.85
CA ARG A 66 -13.99 -2.61 23.94
C ARG A 66 -12.95 -3.65 23.53
N LYS A 67 -13.12 -4.30 22.39
CA LYS A 67 -12.02 -5.06 21.79
C LYS A 67 -10.92 -4.07 21.46
N HIS A 68 -9.73 -4.31 22.01
CA HIS A 68 -8.53 -3.58 21.63
C HIS A 68 -8.42 -3.59 20.10
N PRO A 69 -8.09 -2.45 19.46
CA PRO A 69 -7.85 -2.43 18.03
C PRO A 69 -6.76 -3.46 17.73
N GLN A 70 -7.09 -4.42 16.86
CA GLN A 70 -6.11 -5.39 16.40
C GLN A 70 -5.18 -4.65 15.44
N THR A 71 -3.89 -4.60 15.76
CA THR A 71 -2.89 -3.99 14.90
C THR A 71 -2.17 -5.07 14.09
N PHE A 72 -1.67 -4.68 12.92
CA PHE A 72 -0.72 -5.47 12.16
C PHE A 72 0.46 -4.62 11.76
N THR A 73 1.52 -5.29 11.35
CA THR A 73 2.79 -4.66 11.12
C THR A 73 3.39 -5.15 9.81
N LEU A 74 3.61 -4.22 8.88
CA LEU A 74 4.25 -4.48 7.60
C LEU A 74 5.76 -4.27 7.69
N LYS A 75 6.52 -5.15 7.06
CA LYS A 75 7.97 -5.02 6.92
C LYS A 75 8.29 -4.58 5.51
N ILE A 76 8.83 -3.38 5.37
CA ILE A 76 9.09 -2.75 4.07
C ILE A 76 10.58 -2.43 3.97
N GLU A 77 11.20 -2.94 2.92
CA GLU A 77 12.54 -2.56 2.48
C GLU A 77 12.43 -1.33 1.58
N HIS A 78 13.26 -0.32 1.82
CA HIS A 78 13.26 0.95 1.09
C HIS A 78 14.58 1.68 1.28
N ARG A 79 14.83 2.71 0.47
CA ARG A 79 15.98 3.59 0.61
C ARG A 79 15.61 4.87 1.36
N THR A 80 16.50 5.30 2.25
CA THR A 80 16.31 6.57 2.98
C THR A 80 16.77 7.78 2.18
N THR A 81 17.66 7.59 1.20
CA THR A 81 18.14 8.65 0.31
C THR A 81 18.35 8.08 -1.09
N THR A 82 17.87 8.79 -2.11
CA THR A 82 18.05 8.41 -3.52
C THR A 82 18.24 9.63 -4.41
N THR A 83 18.64 9.44 -5.66
CA THR A 83 18.55 10.51 -6.67
C THR A 83 17.10 10.75 -7.06
N LEU A 84 16.80 11.93 -7.63
CA LEU A 84 15.44 12.26 -8.05
C LEU A 84 14.78 11.21 -8.96
N SER A 85 15.56 10.53 -9.81
CA SER A 85 15.04 9.49 -10.72
C SER A 85 14.66 8.17 -10.05
N LEU A 86 15.03 7.98 -8.78
CA LEU A 86 14.88 6.76 -7.99
C LEU A 86 14.06 7.01 -6.72
N VAL A 87 13.24 8.06 -6.68
CA VAL A 87 12.37 8.36 -5.52
C VAL A 87 11.30 7.30 -5.27
N GLY A 88 11.01 6.44 -6.26
CA GLY A 88 10.13 5.27 -6.10
C GLY A 88 10.70 4.20 -5.17
N GLU A 89 12.00 4.22 -4.87
CA GLU A 89 12.62 3.29 -3.91
C GLU A 89 12.45 3.76 -2.45
N GLN A 90 11.85 4.92 -2.20
CA GLN A 90 11.59 5.48 -0.86
C GLN A 90 10.13 5.27 -0.44
N VAL A 91 9.87 5.15 0.87
CA VAL A 91 8.51 5.26 1.40
C VAL A 91 8.14 6.74 1.53
N TRP A 92 6.96 7.09 1.04
CA TRP A 92 6.39 8.43 1.12
C TRP A 92 5.20 8.49 2.08
N ARG A 93 5.03 9.63 2.77
CA ARG A 93 3.90 9.84 3.69
C ARG A 93 2.53 9.69 3.02
N GLY A 94 2.42 10.06 1.74
CA GLY A 94 1.18 9.84 0.98
C GLY A 94 0.82 8.38 0.86
N ALA A 95 1.79 7.48 0.70
CA ALA A 95 1.53 6.03 0.65
C ALA A 95 1.00 5.51 1.99
N LEU A 96 1.54 6.01 3.12
CA LEU A 96 1.03 5.67 4.45
C LEU A 96 -0.41 6.16 4.66
N LEU A 97 -0.71 7.39 4.22
CA LEU A 97 -2.06 7.93 4.25
C LEU A 97 -3.03 7.12 3.37
N LEU A 98 -2.57 6.67 2.20
CA LEU A 98 -3.35 5.80 1.32
C LEU A 98 -3.63 4.44 1.97
N CYS A 99 -2.67 3.85 2.70
CA CYS A 99 -2.90 2.65 3.50
C CYS A 99 -4.04 2.84 4.51
N ASP A 100 -3.99 3.92 5.29
CA ASP A 100 -5.04 4.24 6.27
C ASP A 100 -6.40 4.43 5.59
N TYR A 101 -6.43 5.07 4.41
CA TYR A 101 -7.66 5.24 3.65
C TYR A 101 -8.25 3.90 3.19
N ILE A 102 -7.42 3.00 2.64
CA ILE A 102 -7.86 1.68 2.18
C ILE A 102 -8.49 0.90 3.34
N LEU A 103 -7.85 0.92 4.50
CA LEU A 103 -8.33 0.26 5.71
C LEU A 103 -9.62 0.91 6.26
N ALA A 104 -9.75 2.23 6.16
CA ALA A 104 -10.95 2.95 6.58
C ALA A 104 -12.15 2.70 5.67
N ASN A 105 -11.93 2.34 4.39
CA ASN A 105 -12.98 2.21 3.38
C ASN A 105 -13.05 0.79 2.77
N PRO A 106 -13.17 -0.28 3.57
CA PRO A 106 -12.99 -1.65 3.07
C PRO A 106 -14.03 -2.07 2.03
N LYS A 107 -15.21 -1.44 2.03
CA LYS A 107 -16.28 -1.70 1.05
C LYS A 107 -15.90 -1.27 -0.37
N GLU A 108 -15.04 -0.28 -0.52
CA GLU A 108 -14.61 0.22 -1.84
C GLU A 108 -13.61 -0.72 -2.51
N PHE A 109 -12.88 -1.52 -1.73
CA PHE A 109 -11.82 -2.41 -2.21
C PHE A 109 -12.21 -3.89 -2.16
N SER A 110 -13.18 -4.27 -1.31
CA SER A 110 -13.55 -5.67 -1.10
C SER A 110 -13.95 -6.38 -2.39
N GLY A 111 -13.13 -7.34 -2.83
CA GLY A 111 -13.36 -8.13 -4.04
C GLY A 111 -13.17 -7.37 -5.35
N LYS A 112 -12.56 -6.19 -5.32
CA LYS A 112 -12.30 -5.35 -6.51
C LYS A 112 -10.97 -5.68 -7.19
N ASN A 113 -10.87 -5.29 -8.45
CA ASN A 113 -9.62 -5.25 -9.21
C ASN A 113 -8.97 -3.88 -9.02
N VAL A 114 -7.88 -3.82 -8.27
CA VAL A 114 -7.16 -2.59 -7.94
C VAL A 114 -5.93 -2.44 -8.83
N LEU A 115 -5.75 -1.26 -9.42
CA LEU A 115 -4.55 -0.87 -10.14
C LEU A 115 -3.86 0.28 -9.38
N GLU A 116 -2.65 0.06 -8.91
CA GLU A 116 -1.84 1.12 -8.31
C GLU A 116 -0.88 1.72 -9.34
N MET A 117 -0.91 3.05 -9.49
CA MET A 117 0.01 3.81 -10.34
C MET A 117 1.07 4.52 -9.49
N GLY A 118 2.34 4.27 -9.80
CA GLY A 118 3.45 4.82 -9.01
C GLY A 118 3.55 4.14 -7.64
N ALA A 119 3.50 2.80 -7.62
CA ALA A 119 3.47 2.01 -6.39
C ALA A 119 4.72 2.17 -5.51
N GLY A 120 5.86 2.53 -6.11
CA GLY A 120 7.15 2.65 -5.45
C GLY A 120 7.53 1.39 -4.68
N THR A 121 7.53 1.48 -3.35
CA THR A 121 7.82 0.36 -2.46
C THR A 121 6.71 -0.70 -2.38
N GLY A 122 5.51 -0.39 -2.88
CA GLY A 122 4.34 -1.28 -2.89
C GLY A 122 3.60 -1.41 -1.56
N ILE A 123 3.88 -0.56 -0.56
CA ILE A 123 3.26 -0.67 0.78
C ILE A 123 1.73 -0.56 0.73
N SER A 124 1.19 0.35 -0.09
CA SER A 124 -0.25 0.52 -0.29
C SER A 124 -0.87 -0.64 -1.06
N SER A 125 -0.17 -1.20 -2.05
CA SER A 125 -0.56 -2.45 -2.71
C SER A 125 -0.62 -3.65 -1.76
N VAL A 126 0.32 -3.76 -0.81
CA VAL A 126 0.24 -4.78 0.26
C VAL A 126 -1.05 -4.61 1.05
N VAL A 127 -1.39 -3.38 1.47
CA VAL A 127 -2.63 -3.13 2.23
C VAL A 127 -3.88 -3.38 1.37
N ALA A 128 -3.87 -3.00 0.09
CA ALA A 128 -4.97 -3.27 -0.83
C ALA A 128 -5.23 -4.77 -1.02
N SER A 129 -4.19 -5.61 -0.96
CA SER A 129 -4.31 -7.06 -1.15
C SER A 129 -5.07 -7.76 -0.02
N PHE A 130 -5.32 -7.08 1.10
CA PHE A 130 -6.08 -7.62 2.23
C PHE A 130 -7.59 -7.72 1.91
N LEU A 131 -8.04 -6.96 0.92
CA LEU A 131 -9.46 -6.73 0.62
C LEU A 131 -9.84 -7.23 -0.78
N SER A 132 -8.93 -6.96 -1.71
CA SER A 132 -9.17 -7.01 -3.16
C SER A 132 -9.26 -8.44 -3.70
N ALA A 133 -9.76 -8.57 -4.92
CA ALA A 133 -9.67 -9.81 -5.69
C ALA A 133 -8.37 -9.85 -6.50
N ASN A 134 -7.94 -8.71 -7.03
CA ASN A 134 -6.70 -8.57 -7.78
C ASN A 134 -6.06 -7.22 -7.43
N VAL A 135 -4.74 -7.19 -7.32
CA VAL A 135 -3.94 -5.96 -7.16
C VAL A 135 -2.83 -5.97 -8.18
N ILE A 136 -2.80 -4.96 -9.04
CA ILE A 136 -1.75 -4.76 -10.03
C ILE A 136 -0.99 -3.50 -9.63
N CYS A 137 0.27 -3.67 -9.26
CA CYS A 137 1.14 -2.62 -8.78
C CYS A 137 2.00 -2.17 -9.95
N THR A 138 2.00 -0.88 -10.26
CA THR A 138 2.75 -0.37 -11.40
C THR A 138 3.66 0.78 -11.05
N ASP A 139 4.84 0.78 -11.64
CA ASP A 139 5.79 1.89 -11.57
C ASP A 139 6.69 1.88 -12.81
N VAL A 140 7.51 2.91 -12.97
CA VAL A 140 8.49 2.98 -14.04
C VAL A 140 9.59 1.93 -13.81
N ASN A 141 10.04 1.28 -14.90
CA ASN A 141 11.15 0.33 -14.83
C ASN A 141 12.50 1.07 -14.77
N ARG A 142 12.82 1.66 -13.61
CA ARG A 142 14.10 2.30 -13.31
C ARG A 142 14.66 1.78 -11.99
N GLY A 143 15.99 1.66 -11.94
CA GLY A 143 16.70 1.17 -10.76
C GLY A 143 16.17 -0.18 -10.29
N GLU A 144 15.91 -0.28 -8.98
CA GLU A 144 15.37 -1.48 -8.33
C GLU A 144 13.91 -1.32 -7.93
N ILE A 145 13.19 -0.28 -8.40
CA ILE A 145 11.83 0.05 -7.95
C ILE A 145 10.88 -1.15 -8.02
N LEU A 146 10.78 -1.79 -9.20
CA LEU A 146 9.86 -2.91 -9.40
C LEU A 146 10.29 -4.16 -8.62
N ASP A 147 11.58 -4.41 -8.46
CA ASP A 147 12.09 -5.55 -7.70
C ASP A 147 11.90 -5.36 -6.20
N LEU A 148 12.13 -4.15 -5.70
CA LEU A 148 11.84 -3.74 -4.34
C LEU A 148 10.34 -3.92 -4.02
N CYS A 149 9.47 -3.47 -4.93
CA CYS A 149 8.02 -3.66 -4.82
C CYS A 149 7.65 -5.15 -4.73
N ARG A 150 8.19 -6.00 -5.61
CA ARG A 150 7.95 -7.46 -5.59
C ARG A 150 8.41 -8.09 -4.28
N GLU A 151 9.60 -7.76 -3.82
CA GLU A 151 10.15 -8.31 -2.58
C GLU A 151 9.35 -7.85 -1.35
N ASN A 152 8.84 -6.61 -1.34
CA ASN A 152 7.96 -6.13 -0.28
C ASN A 152 6.60 -6.84 -0.29
N LEU A 153 6.00 -7.06 -1.46
CA LEU A 153 4.74 -7.82 -1.57
C LEU A 153 4.91 -9.24 -1.06
N LYS A 154 5.95 -9.94 -1.53
CA LYS A 154 6.29 -11.29 -1.09
C LYS A 154 6.56 -11.37 0.42
N ARG A 155 7.29 -10.40 0.97
CA ARG A 155 7.62 -10.34 2.40
C ARG A 155 6.39 -10.22 3.30
N ASN A 156 5.30 -9.65 2.78
CA ASN A 156 4.06 -9.43 3.51
C ASN A 156 2.91 -10.31 2.96
N GLU A 157 3.22 -11.37 2.21
CA GLU A 157 2.22 -12.24 1.57
C GLU A 157 1.28 -12.91 2.57
N LEU A 158 1.71 -13.09 3.82
CA LEU A 158 0.92 -13.67 4.90
C LEU A 158 -0.36 -12.88 5.21
N PHE A 159 -0.37 -11.59 4.86
CA PHE A 159 -1.53 -10.73 5.04
C PHE A 159 -2.42 -10.62 3.80
N THR A 160 -1.95 -11.14 2.66
CA THR A 160 -2.71 -11.13 1.42
C THR A 160 -3.93 -12.02 1.59
N LYS A 161 -5.10 -11.48 1.22
CA LYS A 161 -6.36 -12.21 1.30
C LYS A 161 -6.26 -13.50 0.47
N PRO A 162 -6.73 -14.65 0.99
CA PRO A 162 -6.79 -15.88 0.21
C PRO A 162 -7.53 -15.68 -1.10
N GLY A 163 -6.89 -16.04 -2.21
CA GLY A 163 -7.42 -15.89 -3.57
C GLY A 163 -7.22 -14.51 -4.20
N CYS A 164 -6.60 -13.55 -3.50
CA CYS A 164 -6.16 -12.31 -4.12
C CYS A 164 -4.94 -12.57 -5.01
N HIS A 165 -5.02 -12.20 -6.30
CA HIS A 165 -3.84 -12.20 -7.18
C HIS A 165 -3.11 -10.87 -7.07
N VAL A 166 -1.78 -10.91 -6.97
CA VAL A 166 -0.95 -9.71 -6.88
C VAL A 166 0.14 -9.77 -7.96
N GLU A 167 0.25 -8.72 -8.75
CA GLU A 167 1.23 -8.63 -9.84
C GLU A 167 1.95 -7.28 -9.84
N VAL A 168 3.21 -7.26 -10.27
CA VAL A 168 4.02 -6.03 -10.41
C VAL A 168 4.44 -5.86 -11.87
N CYS A 169 3.94 -4.80 -12.51
CA CYS A 169 4.11 -4.53 -13.93
C CYS A 169 4.76 -3.16 -14.19
N PRO A 170 5.56 -3.02 -15.24
CA PRO A 170 6.11 -1.71 -15.62
C PRO A 170 5.01 -0.82 -16.25
N LEU A 171 4.94 0.43 -15.81
CA LEU A 171 4.13 1.50 -16.40
C LEU A 171 4.92 2.81 -16.37
N ASP A 172 5.29 3.31 -17.55
CA ASP A 172 5.88 4.64 -17.70
C ASP A 172 4.79 5.66 -17.99
N TRP A 173 4.67 6.70 -17.16
CA TRP A 173 3.67 7.76 -17.33
C TRP A 173 3.89 8.53 -18.62
N MET A 174 5.14 8.61 -19.10
CA MET A 174 5.49 9.27 -20.35
C MET A 174 5.09 8.45 -21.58
N ASP A 175 4.73 7.18 -21.39
CA ASP A 175 4.19 6.29 -22.41
C ASP A 175 2.90 5.60 -21.93
N ILE A 176 2.00 6.39 -21.32
CA ILE A 176 0.70 5.88 -20.84
C ILE A 176 -0.15 5.29 -21.97
N ALA A 177 0.10 5.70 -23.21
CA ALA A 177 -0.59 5.19 -24.39
C ALA A 177 -0.40 3.68 -24.57
N SER A 178 0.77 3.14 -24.19
CA SER A 178 1.05 1.71 -24.21
C SER A 178 0.11 0.89 -23.31
N TRP A 179 -0.42 1.50 -22.25
CA TRP A 179 -1.33 0.87 -21.30
C TRP A 179 -2.80 0.97 -21.67
N ARG A 180 -3.14 1.73 -22.73
CA ARG A 180 -4.54 1.93 -23.17
C ARG A 180 -5.26 0.61 -23.47
N ASP A 181 -4.55 -0.33 -24.07
CA ASP A 181 -5.11 -1.63 -24.46
C ASP A 181 -4.85 -2.74 -23.44
N ASN A 182 -4.20 -2.44 -22.32
CA ASN A 182 -3.88 -3.40 -21.28
C ASN A 182 -5.16 -3.89 -20.57
N GLU A 183 -5.31 -5.21 -20.47
CA GLU A 183 -6.47 -5.82 -19.79
C GLU A 183 -6.56 -5.43 -18.32
N ALA A 184 -5.43 -5.29 -17.63
CA ALA A 184 -5.38 -4.79 -16.25
C ALA A 184 -6.07 -3.44 -16.09
N PHE A 185 -5.81 -2.51 -17.01
CA PHE A 185 -6.42 -1.19 -17.02
C PHE A 185 -7.90 -1.26 -17.40
N LYS A 186 -8.26 -2.09 -18.38
CA LYS A 186 -9.66 -2.26 -18.82
C LYS A 186 -10.55 -2.93 -17.77
N SER A 187 -10.00 -3.85 -16.97
CA SER A 187 -10.74 -4.62 -15.98
C SER A 187 -10.67 -4.06 -14.57
N CYS A 188 -9.91 -2.98 -14.33
CA CYS A 188 -9.80 -2.40 -12.99
C CYS A 188 -11.10 -1.72 -12.56
N ASP A 189 -11.45 -1.91 -11.30
CA ASP A 189 -12.56 -1.22 -10.64
C ASP A 189 -12.08 0.04 -9.91
N VAL A 190 -10.85 0.03 -9.42
CA VAL A 190 -10.28 1.12 -8.60
C VAL A 190 -8.86 1.38 -9.03
N ILE A 191 -8.54 2.65 -9.30
CA ILE A 191 -7.17 3.12 -9.49
C ILE A 191 -6.76 3.92 -8.27
N ILE A 192 -5.60 3.59 -7.70
CA ILE A 192 -4.99 4.31 -6.58
C ILE A 192 -3.62 4.85 -6.98
N ALA A 193 -3.26 6.00 -6.45
CA ALA A 193 -1.92 6.56 -6.60
C ALA A 193 -1.60 7.42 -5.37
N ALA A 194 -0.36 7.34 -4.89
CA ALA A 194 0.12 8.20 -3.83
C ALA A 194 1.54 8.68 -4.15
N ASP A 195 1.79 9.96 -3.91
CA ASP A 195 3.13 10.54 -3.99
C ASP A 195 3.49 11.29 -2.68
N GLY A 196 4.61 12.02 -2.67
CA GLY A 196 5.05 12.76 -1.49
C GLY A 196 4.12 13.89 -1.02
N LYS A 197 3.16 14.34 -1.83
CA LYS A 197 2.30 15.50 -1.55
C LYS A 197 0.79 15.22 -1.72
N PHE A 198 0.42 14.19 -2.46
CA PHE A 198 -0.94 13.93 -2.89
C PHE A 198 -1.28 12.44 -2.80
N VAL A 199 -2.54 12.17 -2.49
CA VAL A 199 -3.17 10.86 -2.63
C VAL A 199 -4.32 11.05 -3.60
N SER A 200 -4.42 10.18 -4.61
CA SER A 200 -5.46 10.19 -5.63
C SER A 200 -6.12 8.81 -5.72
N ILE A 201 -7.44 8.78 -5.73
CA ILE A 201 -8.23 7.56 -5.76
C ILE A 201 -9.35 7.76 -6.77
N TRP A 202 -9.48 6.81 -7.69
CA TRP A 202 -10.48 6.80 -8.75
C TRP A 202 -11.25 5.50 -8.66
N VAL A 203 -12.50 5.58 -8.22
CA VAL A 203 -13.41 4.43 -8.17
C VAL A 203 -14.28 4.46 -9.41
N TYR A 204 -14.25 3.37 -10.18
CA TYR A 204 -15.09 3.16 -11.35
C TYR A 204 -16.25 2.26 -10.95
N SER A 205 -17.48 2.74 -11.15
CA SER A 205 -18.65 1.87 -11.10
C SER A 205 -18.79 1.19 -12.45
N SER A 206 -18.79 -0.14 -12.46
CA SER A 206 -19.45 -0.92 -13.51
C SER A 206 -20.96 -0.68 -13.50
#